data_AF-A0A2R6X4K8-F1
#
_entry.id   AF-A0A2R6X4K8-F1
#
_cell.length_a   1.000
_cell.length_b   1.000
_cell.length_c   1.000
_cell.angle_alpha   90.00
_cell.angle_beta   90.00
_cell.angle_gamma   90.00
#
_symmetry.space_group_name_H-M   'P 1'
#
loop_
_entity.id
_entity.type
_entity.pdbx_description
1 polymer ?
#
loop_
_entity_poly.entity_id
_entity_poly.type
_entity_poly.pdbx_seq_one_letter_code
_entity_poly.pdbx_strand_id
1 'polypeptide(L)'
;MVDSLRVLNYGPSITGRSSFLDGIAAGNHDVIRPLLAWLLPQISTLQKRAFLARFLVDVEIPAELLLAEDMNKLHAQYDSLREQFIETHRHLEGLRQIERDPIKVKEHVSELQTERDHLLSKITKFKCKFQDVEKADELLEAVEEVKSLKVEMSKLVDTMIEQRQALNRSLGKNQKAYSKLQHMKILLEDAHNGSFFDKASHEIQALRFSAKQKLPEEVAAKQVHLHALQEVLCGPNKSEGLASIQSKLLAVNEELKNKRRNGLEKHSENEDASKRESMHWQRAQMGLILANRSQAANKKVAELTECRDKLQRDLDQKSTAIEEVKATVLRGEELKTYVESLRSKSAVYKKMKKELDDMDSEYGALIKNQKLLEEQIEMHPEFPEDKVDQTRKRATAKNLRKMIEEVNNLIKDLRNQLNPQVKELKLLRADLQSLEIEQAEKKQHYTDMCCLFDRKVTKLEAELASSTKEYENEKEGVKVRAASLEKLQATLMEENVEKENGSVSTKIKLKIEQQQEVLREVQRKQQAFKETEHFNSLQMGMMKDLLTLVAAKLSLYSSSSRLPIFSTATSLDTGDTSN
;
A
#
# COMPACT_ATOMS: atom_id res chain seq x y z
N MET A 1 49.36 14.56 36.93
CA MET A 1 47.99 14.00 36.84
C MET A 1 46.97 15.09 36.51
N VAL A 2 46.94 16.21 37.25
CA VAL A 2 46.01 17.32 37.02
C VAL A 2 46.20 17.98 35.64
N ASP A 3 47.44 18.23 35.20
CA ASP A 3 47.69 18.79 33.87
C ASP A 3 47.28 17.84 32.74
N SER A 4 47.44 16.53 32.96
CA SER A 4 46.96 15.50 32.04
C SER A 4 45.42 15.47 31.97
N LEU A 5 44.71 15.70 33.08
CA LEU A 5 43.26 15.83 33.09
C LEU A 5 42.77 17.12 32.41
N ARG A 6 43.54 18.21 32.49
CA ARG A 6 43.30 19.45 31.76
C ARG A 6 43.46 19.25 30.25
N VAL A 7 44.50 18.53 29.84
CA VAL A 7 44.74 18.15 28.44
C VAL A 7 43.65 17.23 27.89
N LEU A 8 43.09 16.35 28.71
CA LEU A 8 41.95 15.49 28.35
C LEU A 8 40.60 16.24 28.33
N ASN A 9 40.60 17.53 28.70
CA ASN A 9 39.44 18.41 28.80
C ASN A 9 38.37 17.89 29.77
N TYR A 10 38.81 17.49 30.97
CA TYR A 10 37.90 17.11 32.06
C TYR A 10 37.41 18.34 32.84
N GLY A 11 36.10 18.58 32.83
CA GLY A 11 35.44 19.59 33.66
C GLY A 11 34.94 18.96 34.97
N PRO A 12 35.54 19.28 36.13
CA PRO A 12 35.08 18.71 37.41
C PRO A 12 33.70 19.25 37.78
N SER A 13 32.82 18.39 38.29
CA SER A 13 31.47 18.77 38.75
C SER A 13 31.46 19.56 40.06
N ILE A 14 32.62 19.72 40.71
CA ILE A 14 32.77 20.38 42.01
C ILE A 14 33.21 21.83 41.79
N THR A 15 32.43 22.76 42.35
CA THR A 15 32.68 24.20 42.36
C THR A 15 33.89 24.51 43.24
N GLY A 16 35.07 24.56 42.63
CA GLY A 16 36.31 24.99 43.29
C GLY A 16 37.54 24.25 42.78
N ARG A 17 38.44 24.96 42.09
CA ARG A 17 39.69 24.39 41.58
C ARG A 17 40.60 23.90 42.72
N SER A 18 40.60 24.57 43.87
CA SER A 18 41.41 24.15 45.04
C SER A 18 40.82 22.92 45.74
N SER A 19 39.50 22.87 45.99
CA SER A 19 38.86 21.73 46.66
C SER A 19 38.92 20.44 45.83
N PHE A 20 38.92 20.54 44.49
CA PHE A 20 39.15 19.42 43.59
C PHE A 20 40.60 18.91 43.65
N LEU A 21 41.59 19.81 43.74
CA LEU A 21 43.00 19.43 43.87
C LEU A 21 43.28 18.77 45.23
N ASP A 22 42.73 19.33 46.29
CA ASP A 22 42.84 18.79 47.65
C ASP A 22 42.13 17.43 47.76
N GLY A 23 40.99 17.26 47.08
CA GLY A 23 40.25 15.99 47.03
C GLY A 23 40.96 14.88 46.23
N ILE A 24 41.71 15.22 45.18
CA ILE A 24 42.57 14.27 44.46
C ILE A 24 43.79 13.90 45.31
N ALA A 25 44.42 14.89 45.94
CA ALA A 25 45.59 14.67 46.80
C ALA A 25 45.26 13.82 48.05
N ALA A 26 44.06 14.00 48.62
CA ALA A 26 43.55 13.23 49.77
C ALA A 26 42.96 11.85 49.39
N GLY A 27 42.77 11.55 48.11
CA GLY A 27 42.22 10.26 47.67
C GLY A 27 40.71 10.10 47.90
N ASN A 28 39.94 11.18 47.95
CA ASN A 28 38.51 11.13 48.29
C ASN A 28 37.68 10.39 47.22
N HIS A 29 36.90 9.40 47.67
CA HIS A 29 36.06 8.59 46.81
C HIS A 29 35.00 9.39 46.03
N ASP A 30 34.51 10.48 46.61
CA ASP A 30 33.50 11.35 46.01
C ASP A 30 34.02 12.15 44.81
N VAL A 31 35.35 12.28 44.67
CA VAL A 31 36.00 12.96 43.53
C VAL A 31 36.52 11.94 42.51
N ILE A 32 37.06 10.81 42.98
CA ILE A 32 37.69 9.80 42.12
C ILE A 32 36.66 8.93 41.39
N ARG A 33 35.53 8.57 42.03
CA ARG A 33 34.50 7.72 41.39
C ARG A 33 33.83 8.42 40.20
N PRO A 34 33.42 9.71 40.29
CA PRO A 34 32.92 10.44 39.13
C PRO A 34 33.97 10.61 38.03
N LEU A 35 35.25 10.78 38.39
CA LEU A 35 36.35 10.85 37.44
C LEU A 35 36.50 9.52 36.65
N LEU A 36 36.49 8.37 37.34
CA LEU A 36 36.55 7.06 36.69
C LEU A 36 35.29 6.75 35.88
N ALA A 37 34.12 7.12 36.39
CA ALA A 37 32.86 6.99 35.67
C ALA A 37 32.83 7.81 34.37
N TRP A 38 33.60 8.90 34.30
CA TRP A 38 33.77 9.68 33.07
C TRP A 38 34.86 9.12 32.15
N LEU A 39 35.98 8.66 32.70
CA LEU A 39 37.11 8.15 31.91
C LEU A 39 36.80 6.81 31.22
N LEU A 40 36.15 5.87 31.90
CA LEU A 40 35.98 4.49 31.43
C LEU A 40 35.05 4.33 30.21
N PRO A 41 33.91 5.04 30.10
CA PRO A 41 33.03 4.90 28.92
C PRO A 41 33.61 5.48 27.63
N GLN A 42 34.60 6.36 27.73
CA GLN A 42 35.11 7.18 26.63
C GLN A 42 36.60 6.93 26.32
N ILE A 43 37.13 5.76 26.67
CA ILE A 43 38.57 5.45 26.52
C ILE A 43 39.07 5.69 25.09
N SER A 44 38.31 5.31 24.06
CA SER A 44 38.72 5.47 22.66
C SER A 44 38.78 6.94 22.22
N THR A 45 37.90 7.81 22.72
CA THR A 45 37.93 9.24 22.41
C THR A 45 39.01 9.97 23.21
N LEU A 46 39.26 9.54 24.45
CA LEU A 46 40.31 10.06 25.30
C LEU A 46 41.71 9.69 24.78
N GLN A 47 41.87 8.47 24.24
CA GLN A 47 43.10 8.07 23.54
C GLN A 47 43.39 8.98 22.35
N LYS A 48 42.36 9.31 21.54
CA LYS A 48 42.49 10.25 20.42
C LYS A 48 42.87 11.65 20.90
N ARG A 49 42.22 12.15 21.96
CA ARG A 49 42.53 13.47 22.54
C ARG A 49 43.94 13.52 23.12
N ALA A 50 44.39 12.48 23.83
CA ALA A 50 45.75 12.40 24.35
C ALA A 50 46.79 12.37 23.23
N PHE A 51 46.50 11.65 22.13
CA PHE A 51 47.36 11.62 20.96
C PHE A 51 47.44 12.99 20.28
N LEU A 52 46.30 13.64 20.04
CA LEU A 52 46.23 14.96 19.41
C LEU A 52 46.87 16.05 20.27
N ALA A 53 46.71 15.98 21.59
CA ALA A 53 47.30 16.95 22.50
C ALA A 53 48.83 16.99 22.44
N ARG A 54 49.50 15.86 22.15
CA ARG A 54 50.95 15.85 21.97
C ARG A 54 51.42 16.74 20.81
N PHE A 55 50.56 16.95 19.81
CA PHE A 55 50.90 17.65 18.57
C PHE A 55 50.18 18.99 18.40
N LEU A 56 49.06 19.21 19.12
CA LEU A 56 48.21 20.39 18.97
C LEU A 56 48.27 21.37 20.14
N VAL A 57 48.99 21.06 21.23
CA VAL A 57 49.19 22.02 22.33
C VAL A 57 50.12 23.13 21.83
N ASP A 58 49.65 24.38 21.92
CA ASP A 58 50.38 25.54 21.47
C ASP A 58 51.62 25.76 22.35
N VAL A 59 52.76 26.03 21.71
CA VAL A 59 53.98 26.45 22.41
C VAL A 59 53.87 27.96 22.59
N GLU A 60 53.58 28.42 23.80
CA GLU A 60 53.47 29.86 24.10
C GLU A 60 54.84 30.54 23.97
N ILE A 61 55.13 31.11 22.79
CA ILE A 61 56.34 31.92 22.57
C ILE A 61 56.07 33.36 23.00
N PRO A 62 56.87 33.94 23.92
CA PRO A 62 56.73 35.34 24.33
C PRO A 62 56.75 36.30 23.14
N ALA A 63 55.84 37.27 23.13
CA ALA A 63 55.64 38.22 22.04
C ALA A 63 56.91 39.05 21.67
N GLU A 64 57.85 39.17 22.61
CA GLU A 64 59.14 39.84 22.40
C GLU A 64 60.05 39.10 21.41
N LEU A 65 59.97 37.76 21.35
CA LEU A 65 60.77 36.92 20.44
C LEU A 65 60.12 36.79 19.06
N LEU A 66 58.83 37.09 18.94
CA LEU A 66 58.09 37.10 17.68
C LEU A 66 58.32 38.38 16.84
N LEU A 67 58.98 39.40 17.42
CA LEU A 67 59.39 40.62 16.71
C LEU A 67 60.53 40.36 15.71
N ALA A 68 61.33 39.31 15.93
CA ALA A 68 62.38 38.89 14.98
C ALA A 68 61.75 38.20 13.76
N GLU A 69 62.09 38.69 12.56
CA GLU A 69 61.48 38.25 11.29
C GLU A 69 61.66 36.73 11.04
N ASP A 70 62.79 36.16 11.47
CA ASP A 70 63.09 34.73 11.29
C ASP A 70 62.29 33.83 12.22
N MET A 71 62.06 34.27 13.47
CA MET A 71 61.24 33.53 14.44
C MET A 71 59.77 33.54 14.07
N ASN A 72 59.29 34.66 13.50
CA ASN A 72 57.93 34.77 12.98
C ASN A 72 57.73 33.87 11.75
N LYS A 73 58.69 33.82 10.82
CA LYS A 73 58.67 32.88 9.69
C LYS A 73 58.63 31.42 10.15
N LEU A 74 59.41 31.07 11.18
CA LEU A 74 59.43 29.71 11.73
C LEU A 74 58.13 29.35 12.46
N HIS A 75 57.55 30.29 13.21
CA HIS A 75 56.24 30.11 13.84
C HIS A 75 55.13 29.94 12.80
N ALA A 76 55.13 30.75 11.73
CA ALA A 76 54.18 30.63 10.63
C ALA A 76 54.32 29.28 9.88
N GLN A 77 55.54 28.77 9.71
CA GLN A 77 55.77 27.43 9.17
C GLN A 77 55.23 26.34 10.12
N TYR A 78 55.48 26.48 11.42
CA TYR A 78 54.94 25.57 12.44
C TYR A 78 53.40 25.53 12.43
N ASP A 79 52.74 26.69 12.38
CA ASP A 79 51.29 26.79 12.30
C ASP A 79 50.76 26.16 11.01
N SER A 80 51.42 26.40 9.87
CA SER A 80 51.05 25.78 8.60
C SER A 80 51.17 24.25 8.63
N LEU A 81 52.25 23.70 9.21
CA LEU A 81 52.39 22.25 9.38
C LEU A 81 51.35 21.68 10.34
N ARG A 82 50.98 22.43 11.38
CA ARG A 82 49.94 22.05 12.33
C ARG A 82 48.56 21.99 11.65
N GLU A 83 48.23 22.96 10.83
CA GLU A 83 47.00 22.96 10.02
C GLU A 83 46.97 21.77 9.05
N GLN A 84 48.07 21.52 8.32
CA GLN A 84 48.19 20.36 7.44
C GLN A 84 48.03 19.03 8.21
N PHE A 85 48.57 18.93 9.43
CA PHE A 85 48.38 17.76 10.28
C PHE A 85 46.90 17.58 10.69
N ILE A 86 46.20 18.65 11.04
CA ILE A 86 44.76 18.60 11.37
C ILE A 86 43.95 18.11 10.16
N GLU A 87 44.22 18.65 8.97
CA GLU A 87 43.51 18.27 7.74
C GLU A 87 43.76 16.80 7.36
N THR A 88 45.02 16.38 7.36
CA THR A 88 45.39 14.99 7.03
C THR A 88 44.86 14.00 8.07
N HIS A 89 44.95 14.32 9.37
CA HIS A 89 44.40 13.46 10.42
C HIS A 89 42.87 13.39 10.33
N ARG A 90 42.17 14.50 10.08
CA ARG A 90 40.72 14.52 9.87
C ARG A 90 40.31 13.69 8.65
N HIS A 91 41.08 13.76 7.57
CA HIS A 91 40.85 12.94 6.38
C HIS A 91 41.04 11.44 6.67
N LEU A 92 42.13 11.07 7.37
CA LEU A 92 42.40 9.68 7.78
C LEU A 92 41.34 9.13 8.75
N GLU A 93 40.85 9.93 9.69
CA GLU A 93 39.75 9.52 10.56
C GLU A 93 38.45 9.33 9.80
N GLY A 94 38.17 10.19 8.82
CA GLY A 94 37.04 10.03 7.91
C GLY A 94 37.09 8.71 7.14
N LEU A 95 38.26 8.37 6.59
CA LEU A 95 38.47 7.09 5.89
C LEU A 95 38.33 5.88 6.83
N ARG A 96 38.90 5.94 8.05
CA ARG A 96 38.78 4.84 9.03
C ARG A 96 37.37 4.61 9.56
N GLN A 97 36.50 5.63 9.54
CA GLN A 97 35.07 5.44 9.87
C GLN A 97 34.29 4.77 8.74
N ILE A 98 34.76 4.91 7.50
CA ILE A 98 34.13 4.33 6.30
C ILE A 98 34.62 2.90 6.04
N GLU A 99 35.88 2.61 6.35
CA GLU A 99 36.45 1.27 6.24
C GLU A 99 35.79 0.31 7.24
N ARG A 100 34.84 -0.49 6.74
CA ARG A 100 34.39 -1.71 7.43
C ARG A 100 35.59 -2.61 7.68
N ASP A 101 35.61 -3.29 8.82
CA ASP A 101 36.68 -4.22 9.23
C ASP A 101 37.14 -5.09 8.04
N PRO A 102 38.32 -4.82 7.44
CA PRO A 102 38.79 -5.55 6.25
C PRO A 102 39.03 -7.02 6.56
N ILE A 103 39.15 -7.36 7.84
CA ILE A 103 39.28 -8.71 8.37
C ILE A 103 37.98 -9.50 8.15
N LYS A 104 36.82 -8.93 8.50
CA LYS A 104 35.52 -9.61 8.31
C LYS A 104 35.19 -9.84 6.84
N VAL A 105 35.56 -8.89 5.97
CA VAL A 105 35.40 -9.06 4.52
C VAL A 105 36.33 -10.16 4.00
N LYS A 106 37.58 -10.21 4.46
CA LYS A 106 38.52 -11.30 4.11
C LYS A 106 38.03 -12.67 4.60
N GLU A 107 37.48 -12.75 5.81
CA GLU A 107 36.86 -13.97 6.35
C GLU A 107 35.68 -14.41 5.47
N HIS A 108 34.75 -13.50 5.16
CA HIS A 108 33.61 -13.84 4.29
C HIS A 108 34.04 -14.23 2.87
N VAL A 109 35.04 -13.58 2.30
CA VAL A 109 35.61 -13.97 0.99
C VAL A 109 36.25 -15.34 1.08
N SER A 110 36.95 -15.66 2.17
CA SER A 110 37.51 -16.99 2.40
C SER A 110 36.41 -18.05 2.51
N GLU A 111 35.32 -17.77 3.23
CA GLU A 111 34.16 -18.66 3.31
C GLU A 111 33.56 -18.93 1.93
N LEU A 112 33.28 -17.88 1.15
CA LEU A 112 32.75 -18.00 -0.22
C LEU A 112 33.72 -18.76 -1.14
N GLN A 113 35.03 -18.57 -0.98
CA GLN A 113 36.05 -19.33 -1.72
C GLN A 113 35.96 -20.81 -1.38
N THR A 114 35.86 -21.18 -0.10
CA THR A 114 35.73 -22.59 0.32
C THR A 114 34.40 -23.22 -0.14
N GLU A 115 33.31 -22.46 -0.18
CA GLU A 115 32.04 -22.94 -0.72
C GLU A 115 32.14 -23.18 -2.24
N ARG A 116 32.81 -22.29 -2.96
CA ARG A 116 33.13 -22.46 -4.39
C ARG A 116 34.06 -23.65 -4.61
N ASP A 117 35.16 -23.77 -3.85
CA ASP A 117 35.81 -25.01 -3.36
C ASP A 117 34.97 -26.27 -3.54
N HIS A 118 34.05 -26.37 -2.60
CA HIS A 118 33.20 -27.52 -2.38
C HIS A 118 32.25 -27.78 -3.56
N LEU A 119 31.62 -26.73 -4.10
CA LEU A 119 30.71 -26.83 -5.25
C LEU A 119 31.43 -27.29 -6.51
N LEU A 120 32.63 -26.76 -6.81
CA LEU A 120 33.42 -27.25 -7.93
C LEU A 120 33.83 -28.71 -7.75
N SER A 121 34.25 -29.12 -6.54
CA SER A 121 34.54 -30.53 -6.25
C SER A 121 33.31 -31.43 -6.44
N LYS A 122 32.12 -30.95 -6.08
CA LYS A 122 30.88 -31.68 -6.27
C LYS A 122 30.50 -31.77 -7.76
N ILE A 123 30.66 -30.69 -8.51
CA ILE A 123 30.45 -30.64 -9.96
C ILE A 123 31.41 -31.58 -10.68
N THR A 124 32.70 -31.57 -10.35
CA THR A 124 33.68 -32.49 -10.97
C THR A 124 33.34 -33.94 -10.67
N LYS A 125 32.95 -34.27 -9.43
CA LYS A 125 32.46 -35.62 -9.08
C LYS A 125 31.21 -36.01 -9.86
N PHE A 126 30.28 -35.08 -10.10
CA PHE A 126 29.12 -35.36 -10.95
C PHE A 126 29.50 -35.53 -12.41
N LYS A 127 30.33 -34.63 -12.98
CA LYS A 127 30.82 -34.76 -14.36
C LYS A 127 31.53 -36.08 -14.60
N CYS A 128 32.36 -36.55 -13.66
CA CYS A 128 33.01 -37.87 -13.78
C CYS A 128 31.99 -39.02 -13.82
N LYS A 129 30.85 -38.92 -13.11
CA LYS A 129 29.79 -39.94 -13.14
C LYS A 129 28.97 -39.94 -14.43
N PHE A 130 28.96 -38.83 -15.16
CA PHE A 130 28.24 -38.68 -16.43
C PHE A 130 29.12 -38.92 -17.65
N GLN A 131 30.43 -39.16 -17.48
CA GLN A 131 31.36 -39.45 -18.58
C GLN A 131 31.01 -40.73 -19.36
N ASP A 132 30.38 -41.70 -18.70
CA ASP A 132 30.02 -42.99 -19.30
C ASP A 132 28.65 -42.98 -20.01
N VAL A 133 27.93 -41.85 -19.98
CA VAL A 133 26.59 -41.74 -20.59
C VAL A 133 26.70 -41.22 -22.02
N GLU A 134 26.25 -42.01 -22.99
CA GLU A 134 26.18 -41.59 -24.39
C GLU A 134 25.28 -40.35 -24.54
N LYS A 135 25.73 -39.36 -25.31
CA LYS A 135 25.03 -38.08 -25.52
C LYS A 135 24.71 -37.33 -24.21
N ALA A 136 25.59 -37.43 -23.21
CA ALA A 136 25.44 -36.71 -21.94
C ALA A 136 25.21 -35.20 -22.12
N ASP A 137 25.89 -34.57 -23.09
CA ASP A 137 25.76 -33.13 -23.34
C ASP A 137 24.38 -32.75 -23.90
N GLU A 138 23.83 -33.51 -24.87
CA GLU A 138 22.47 -33.29 -25.41
C GLU A 138 21.40 -33.49 -24.31
N LEU A 139 21.59 -34.47 -23.43
CA LEU A 139 20.68 -34.72 -22.31
C LEU A 139 20.79 -33.65 -21.22
N LEU A 140 22.00 -33.14 -20.94
CA LEU A 140 22.20 -32.04 -19.99
C LEU A 140 21.55 -30.75 -20.49
N GLU A 141 21.67 -30.43 -21.78
CA GLU A 141 21.01 -29.29 -22.39
C GLU A 141 19.48 -29.41 -22.28
N ALA A 142 18.91 -30.57 -22.63
CA ALA A 142 17.47 -30.82 -22.45
C ALA A 142 17.02 -30.74 -20.98
N VAL A 143 17.85 -31.16 -20.03
CA VAL A 143 17.56 -31.04 -18.59
C VAL A 143 17.64 -29.59 -18.11
N GLU A 144 18.58 -28.80 -18.65
CA GLU A 144 18.67 -27.36 -18.38
C GLU A 144 17.44 -26.62 -18.89
N GLU A 145 16.96 -26.93 -20.09
CA GLU A 145 15.70 -26.42 -20.63
C GLU A 145 14.50 -26.82 -19.78
N VAL A 146 14.38 -28.08 -19.38
CA VAL A 146 13.28 -28.51 -18.50
C VAL A 146 13.36 -27.82 -17.13
N LYS A 147 14.56 -27.57 -16.61
CA LYS A 147 14.76 -26.88 -15.34
C LYS A 147 14.40 -25.40 -15.45
N SER A 148 14.80 -24.71 -16.52
CA SER A 148 14.43 -23.31 -16.74
C SER A 148 12.91 -23.17 -16.88
N LEU A 149 12.28 -24.03 -17.68
CA LEU A 149 10.82 -24.09 -17.83
C LEU A 149 10.11 -24.36 -16.50
N LYS A 150 10.60 -25.29 -15.67
CA LYS A 150 10.01 -25.54 -14.33
C LYS A 150 10.11 -24.33 -13.41
N VAL A 151 11.23 -23.60 -13.44
CA VAL A 151 11.42 -22.38 -12.64
C VAL A 151 10.46 -21.30 -13.12
N GLU A 152 10.30 -21.12 -14.43
CA GLU A 152 9.33 -20.19 -15.01
C GLU A 152 7.88 -20.56 -14.65
N MET A 153 7.52 -21.85 -14.75
CA MET A 153 6.22 -22.33 -14.31
C MET A 153 5.97 -22.06 -12.82
N SER A 154 6.96 -22.26 -11.95
CA SER A 154 6.84 -21.93 -10.52
C SER A 154 6.58 -20.45 -10.31
N LYS A 155 7.34 -19.57 -10.97
CA LYS A 155 7.16 -18.11 -10.90
C LYS A 155 5.77 -17.69 -11.41
N LEU A 156 5.29 -18.30 -12.50
CA LEU A 156 3.95 -18.08 -13.03
C LEU A 156 2.86 -18.51 -12.04
N VAL A 157 3.03 -19.65 -11.37
CA VAL A 157 2.10 -20.11 -10.33
C VAL A 157 2.11 -19.16 -9.13
N ASP A 158 3.28 -18.72 -8.68
CA ASP A 158 3.41 -17.78 -7.56
C ASP A 158 2.74 -16.44 -7.87
N THR A 159 3.02 -15.88 -9.05
CA THR A 159 2.36 -14.63 -9.51
C THR A 159 0.85 -14.78 -9.68
N MET A 160 0.37 -15.93 -10.18
CA MET A 160 -1.08 -16.21 -10.27
C MET A 160 -1.73 -16.27 -8.88
N ILE A 161 -1.06 -16.92 -7.91
CA ILE A 161 -1.53 -16.99 -6.52
C ILE A 161 -1.57 -15.58 -5.90
N GLU A 162 -0.52 -14.77 -6.09
CA GLU A 162 -0.46 -13.40 -5.60
C GLU A 162 -1.56 -12.52 -6.21
N GLN A 163 -1.76 -12.59 -7.53
CA GLN A 163 -2.82 -11.86 -8.22
C GLN A 163 -4.21 -12.29 -7.73
N ARG A 164 -4.45 -13.60 -7.57
CA ARG A 164 -5.73 -14.11 -7.03
C ARG A 164 -5.96 -13.68 -5.59
N GLN A 165 -4.91 -13.67 -4.76
CA GLN A 165 -4.98 -13.14 -3.40
C GLN A 165 -5.24 -11.63 -3.41
N ALA A 166 -4.60 -10.86 -4.28
CA ALA A 166 -4.82 -9.42 -4.42
C ALA A 166 -6.27 -9.11 -4.86
N LEU A 167 -6.79 -9.84 -5.84
CA LEU A 167 -8.18 -9.75 -6.29
C LEU A 167 -9.15 -10.06 -5.14
N ASN A 168 -8.94 -11.18 -4.43
CA ASN A 168 -9.76 -11.55 -3.28
C ASN A 168 -9.69 -10.51 -2.14
N ARG A 169 -8.52 -9.91 -1.90
CA ARG A 169 -8.37 -8.79 -0.93
C ARG A 169 -9.18 -7.58 -1.38
N SER A 170 -9.18 -7.24 -2.67
CA SER A 170 -9.96 -6.13 -3.23
C SER A 170 -11.46 -6.40 -3.13
N LEU A 171 -11.92 -7.57 -3.56
CA LEU A 171 -13.32 -8.00 -3.44
C LEU A 171 -13.78 -8.00 -1.97
N GLY A 172 -12.96 -8.52 -1.06
CA GLY A 172 -13.25 -8.50 0.37
C GLY A 172 -13.32 -7.08 0.96
N LYS A 173 -12.50 -6.14 0.49
CA LYS A 173 -12.61 -4.72 0.87
C LYS A 173 -13.92 -4.12 0.38
N ASN A 174 -14.32 -4.41 -0.86
CA ASN A 174 -15.55 -3.90 -1.44
C ASN A 174 -16.79 -4.45 -0.69
N GLN A 175 -16.82 -5.76 -0.42
CA GLN A 175 -17.90 -6.39 0.35
C GLN A 175 -18.01 -5.80 1.78
N LYS A 176 -16.87 -5.52 2.43
CA LYS A 176 -16.85 -4.85 3.74
C LYS A 176 -17.37 -3.41 3.66
N ALA A 177 -16.99 -2.65 2.62
CA ALA A 177 -17.51 -1.30 2.41
C ALA A 177 -19.02 -1.31 2.18
N TYR A 178 -19.52 -2.25 1.38
CA TYR A 178 -20.94 -2.45 1.14
C TYR A 178 -21.70 -2.82 2.42
N SER A 179 -21.16 -3.77 3.21
CA SER A 179 -21.72 -4.14 4.50
C SER A 179 -21.77 -2.93 5.45
N LYS A 180 -20.69 -2.13 5.53
CA LYS A 180 -20.67 -0.89 6.33
C LYS A 180 -21.74 0.11 5.88
N LEU A 181 -21.93 0.31 4.57
CA LEU A 181 -22.97 1.19 4.04
C LEU A 181 -24.37 0.70 4.44
N GLN A 182 -24.64 -0.60 4.32
CA GLN A 182 -25.89 -1.18 4.79
C GLN A 182 -26.09 -1.03 6.30
N HIS A 183 -25.04 -1.28 7.09
CA HIS A 183 -25.07 -1.06 8.52
C HIS A 183 -25.34 0.41 8.85
N MET A 184 -24.68 1.37 8.18
CA MET A 184 -24.96 2.80 8.37
C MET A 184 -26.40 3.17 7.98
N LYS A 185 -26.96 2.56 6.93
CA LYS A 185 -28.36 2.76 6.53
C LYS A 185 -29.33 2.27 7.61
N ILE A 186 -29.12 1.05 8.13
CA ILE A 186 -29.90 0.49 9.24
C ILE A 186 -29.73 1.34 10.51
N LEU A 187 -28.52 1.83 10.78
CA LEU A 187 -28.23 2.67 11.95
C LEU A 187 -28.86 4.07 11.83
N LEU A 188 -28.99 4.62 10.62
CA LEU A 188 -29.72 5.87 10.36
C LEU A 188 -31.24 5.70 10.58
N GLU A 189 -31.78 4.54 10.21
CA GLU A 189 -33.19 4.17 10.50
C GLU A 189 -33.41 3.97 12.01
N ASP A 190 -32.42 3.40 12.72
CA ASP A 190 -32.43 3.17 14.17
C ASP A 190 -32.02 4.38 15.03
N ALA A 191 -31.59 5.51 14.42
CA ALA A 191 -31.00 6.65 15.12
C ALA A 191 -31.91 7.31 16.17
N HIS A 192 -33.21 7.03 16.11
CA HIS A 192 -34.21 7.49 17.08
C HIS A 192 -34.26 6.65 18.36
N ASN A 193 -33.58 5.50 18.41
CA ASN A 193 -33.61 4.56 19.53
C ASN A 193 -32.29 4.60 20.28
N GLY A 194 -32.30 4.91 21.58
CA GLY A 194 -31.10 4.92 22.46
C GLY A 194 -30.26 3.63 22.45
N SER A 195 -30.80 2.53 21.89
CA SER A 195 -30.10 1.26 21.65
C SER A 195 -28.96 1.31 20.61
N PHE A 196 -28.83 2.39 19.84
CA PHE A 196 -27.76 2.57 18.85
C PHE A 196 -26.36 2.40 19.46
N PHE A 197 -26.10 3.11 20.56
CA PHE A 197 -24.81 3.09 21.24
C PHE A 197 -24.49 1.72 21.81
N ASP A 198 -25.50 1.01 22.31
CA ASP A 198 -25.33 -0.34 22.84
C ASP A 198 -24.97 -1.33 21.73
N LYS A 199 -25.71 -1.34 20.61
CA LYS A 199 -25.40 -2.23 19.47
C LYS A 199 -24.00 -1.97 18.91
N ALA A 200 -23.64 -0.70 18.69
CA ALA A 200 -22.31 -0.32 18.21
C ALA A 200 -21.20 -0.71 19.21
N SER A 201 -21.43 -0.55 20.51
CA SER A 201 -20.46 -0.93 21.55
C SER A 201 -20.23 -2.45 21.60
N HIS A 202 -21.29 -3.25 21.48
CA HIS A 202 -21.17 -4.72 21.42
C HIS A 202 -20.42 -5.17 20.15
N GLU A 203 -20.66 -4.54 19.00
CA GLU A 203 -19.93 -4.84 17.77
C GLU A 203 -18.44 -4.46 17.88
N ILE A 204 -18.13 -3.29 18.44
CA ILE A 204 -16.74 -2.88 18.69
C ILE A 204 -16.05 -3.87 19.66
N GLN A 205 -16.75 -4.35 20.68
CA GLN A 205 -16.21 -5.33 21.61
C GLN A 205 -15.95 -6.69 20.94
N ALA A 206 -16.87 -7.16 20.09
CA ALA A 206 -16.70 -8.38 19.31
C ALA A 206 -15.54 -8.27 18.30
N LEU A 207 -15.43 -7.14 17.60
CA LEU A 207 -14.30 -6.86 16.69
C LEU A 207 -12.98 -6.76 17.43
N ARG A 208 -12.95 -6.14 18.61
CA ARG A 208 -11.76 -6.08 19.47
C ARG A 208 -11.32 -7.47 19.92
N PHE A 209 -12.24 -8.33 20.33
CA PHE A 209 -11.94 -9.71 20.68
C PHE A 209 -11.36 -10.48 19.49
N SER A 210 -11.99 -10.37 18.32
CA SER A 210 -11.51 -11.00 17.09
C SER A 210 -10.11 -10.52 16.69
N ALA A 211 -9.86 -9.19 16.74
CA ALA A 211 -8.59 -8.59 16.33
C ALA A 211 -7.45 -8.80 17.33
N LYS A 212 -7.73 -8.81 18.64
CA LYS A 212 -6.69 -8.91 19.68
C LYS A 212 -6.38 -10.34 20.12
N GLN A 213 -7.35 -11.25 20.07
CA GLN A 213 -7.16 -12.62 20.57
C GLN A 213 -7.27 -13.65 19.45
N LYS A 214 -8.43 -13.75 18.78
CA LYS A 214 -8.70 -14.86 17.86
C LYS A 214 -7.80 -14.86 16.60
N LEU A 215 -7.76 -13.75 15.86
CA LEU A 215 -7.02 -13.65 14.60
C LEU A 215 -5.49 -13.79 14.80
N PRO A 216 -4.86 -13.15 15.79
CA PRO A 216 -3.44 -13.34 16.07
C PRO A 216 -3.08 -14.79 16.44
N GLU A 217 -3.90 -15.45 17.27
CA GLU A 217 -3.69 -16.86 17.62
C GLU A 217 -3.79 -17.79 16.40
N GLU A 218 -4.79 -17.58 15.54
CA GLU A 218 -4.94 -18.35 14.30
C GLU A 218 -3.79 -18.09 13.32
N VAL A 219 -3.34 -16.85 13.17
CA VAL A 219 -2.20 -16.49 12.31
C VAL A 219 -0.91 -17.11 12.83
N ALA A 220 -0.63 -17.01 14.13
CA ALA A 220 0.54 -17.62 14.74
C ALA A 220 0.54 -19.14 14.56
N ALA A 221 -0.61 -19.80 14.77
CA ALA A 221 -0.75 -21.25 14.54
C ALA A 221 -0.49 -21.63 13.07
N LYS A 222 -0.98 -20.84 12.11
CA LYS A 222 -0.73 -21.05 10.67
C LYS A 222 0.73 -20.79 10.29
N GLN A 223 1.37 -19.77 10.86
CA GLN A 223 2.79 -19.48 10.65
C GLN A 223 3.68 -20.61 11.16
N VAL A 224 3.41 -21.14 12.36
CA VAL A 224 4.13 -22.30 12.91
C VAL A 224 3.95 -23.53 12.00
N HIS A 225 2.74 -23.76 11.49
CA HIS A 225 2.49 -24.87 10.58
C HIS A 225 3.22 -24.71 9.23
N LEU A 226 3.24 -23.49 8.67
CA LEU A 226 3.99 -23.18 7.45
C LEU A 226 5.49 -23.36 7.64
N HIS A 227 6.04 -22.88 8.75
CA HIS A 227 7.45 -23.08 9.10
C HIS A 227 7.78 -24.58 9.18
N ALA A 228 6.94 -25.37 9.86
CA ALA A 228 7.12 -26.82 9.95
C ALA A 228 7.06 -27.51 8.57
N LEU A 229 6.13 -27.11 7.69
CA LEU A 229 6.07 -27.64 6.32
C LEU A 229 7.29 -27.25 5.49
N GLN A 230 7.77 -26.02 5.63
CA GLN A 230 8.97 -25.54 4.95
C GLN A 230 10.22 -26.27 5.43
N GLU A 231 10.33 -26.54 6.73
CA GLU A 231 11.40 -27.37 7.29
C GLU A 231 11.37 -28.81 6.77
N VAL A 232 10.18 -29.39 6.59
CA VAL A 232 10.02 -30.73 6.03
C VAL A 232 10.37 -30.77 4.54
N LEU A 233 10.00 -29.75 3.77
CA LEU A 233 10.33 -29.63 2.34
C LEU A 233 11.83 -29.38 2.10
N CYS A 234 12.46 -28.57 2.93
CA CYS A 234 13.89 -28.23 2.81
C CYS A 234 14.82 -29.25 3.49
N GLY A 235 14.30 -30.04 4.44
CA GLY A 235 15.08 -31.04 5.16
C GLY A 235 15.25 -32.35 4.38
N PRO A 236 16.36 -33.08 4.55
CA PRO A 236 16.48 -34.44 4.03
C PRO A 236 15.44 -35.33 4.72
N ASN A 237 14.55 -36.00 3.98
CA ASN A 237 13.43 -36.83 4.48
C ASN A 237 13.67 -37.50 5.86
N LYS A 238 13.40 -36.80 6.97
CA LYS A 238 13.64 -37.29 8.35
C LYS A 238 12.46 -38.11 8.87
N SER A 239 12.00 -39.10 8.10
CA SER A 239 10.85 -39.93 8.50
C SER A 239 11.10 -40.63 9.85
N GLU A 240 12.33 -41.07 10.10
CA GLU A 240 12.72 -41.78 11.33
C GLU A 240 12.72 -40.88 12.58
N GLY A 241 13.08 -39.59 12.44
CA GLY A 241 13.07 -38.63 13.56
C GLY A 241 11.65 -38.23 13.99
N LEU A 242 10.72 -38.13 13.04
CA LEU A 242 9.32 -37.79 13.31
C LEU A 242 8.61 -38.88 14.10
N ALA A 243 8.88 -40.16 13.81
CA ALA A 243 8.30 -41.28 14.56
C ALA A 243 8.76 -41.28 16.04
N SER A 244 10.04 -40.99 16.30
CA SER A 244 10.56 -40.84 17.66
C SER A 244 9.91 -39.67 18.41
N ILE A 245 9.74 -38.52 17.74
CA ILE A 245 9.08 -37.35 18.33
C ILE A 245 7.58 -37.64 18.58
N GLN A 246 6.91 -38.32 17.67
CA GLN A 246 5.50 -38.72 17.83
C GLN A 246 5.33 -39.69 19.01
N SER A 247 6.22 -40.67 19.16
CA SER A 247 6.22 -41.56 20.32
C SER A 247 6.46 -40.81 21.63
N LYS A 248 7.39 -39.84 21.65
CA LYS A 248 7.62 -38.98 22.82
C LYS A 248 6.41 -38.10 23.14
N LEU A 249 5.73 -37.58 22.12
CA LEU A 249 4.54 -36.75 22.28
C LEU A 249 3.36 -37.57 22.81
N LEU A 250 3.20 -38.81 22.34
CA LEU A 250 2.22 -39.76 22.89
C LEU A 250 2.54 -40.08 24.36
N ALA A 251 3.80 -40.40 24.69
CA ALA A 251 4.22 -40.66 26.07
C ALA A 251 3.98 -39.44 26.98
N VAL A 252 4.36 -38.23 26.56
CA VAL A 252 4.10 -37.00 27.33
C VAL A 252 2.60 -36.72 27.46
N ASN A 253 1.80 -37.01 26.43
CA ASN A 253 0.35 -36.83 26.49
C ASN A 253 -0.31 -37.86 27.43
N GLU A 254 0.20 -39.08 27.46
CA GLU A 254 -0.21 -40.10 28.45
C GLU A 254 0.23 -39.71 29.86
N GLU A 255 1.44 -39.21 30.05
CA GLU A 255 1.90 -38.65 31.33
C GLU A 255 1.05 -37.46 31.77
N LEU A 256 0.66 -36.56 30.86
CA LEU A 256 -0.22 -35.44 31.16
C LEU A 256 -1.64 -35.91 31.50
N LYS A 257 -2.17 -36.92 30.80
CA LYS A 257 -3.46 -37.56 31.13
C LYS A 257 -3.39 -38.24 32.49
N ASN A 258 -2.29 -38.94 32.79
CA ASN A 258 -2.06 -39.61 34.07
C ASN A 258 -1.86 -38.59 35.19
N LYS A 259 -1.12 -37.49 34.99
CA LYS A 259 -1.01 -36.39 35.96
C LYS A 259 -2.35 -35.68 36.19
N ARG A 260 -3.18 -35.51 35.14
CA ARG A 260 -4.54 -35.00 35.29
C ARG A 260 -5.41 -35.97 36.12
N ARG A 261 -5.38 -37.27 35.83
CA ARG A 261 -6.12 -38.30 36.56
C ARG A 261 -5.63 -38.44 38.02
N ASN A 262 -4.33 -38.48 38.24
CA ASN A 262 -3.74 -38.58 39.58
C ASN A 262 -3.95 -37.28 40.39
N GLY A 263 -4.05 -36.13 39.73
CA GLY A 263 -4.47 -34.87 40.37
C GLY A 263 -5.96 -34.83 40.75
N LEU A 264 -6.79 -35.74 40.20
CA LEU A 264 -8.17 -35.98 40.66
C LEU A 264 -8.23 -36.96 41.85
N GLU A 265 -7.25 -37.85 42.00
CA GLU A 265 -7.24 -38.90 43.03
C GLU A 265 -6.45 -38.52 44.29
N LYS A 266 -5.48 -37.62 44.18
CA LYS A 266 -4.72 -37.10 45.33
C LYS A 266 -5.53 -36.05 46.08
N HIS A 267 -6.52 -36.48 46.85
CA HIS A 267 -7.00 -35.67 47.97
C HIS A 267 -5.88 -35.57 49.00
N SER A 268 -5.34 -34.36 49.20
CA SER A 268 -4.44 -34.11 50.32
C SER A 268 -5.22 -34.29 51.64
N GLU A 269 -4.60 -34.90 52.65
CA GLU A 269 -5.18 -35.07 53.99
C GLU A 269 -5.48 -33.74 54.72
N ASN A 270 -5.08 -32.59 54.14
CA ASN A 270 -5.43 -31.26 54.62
C ASN A 270 -6.75 -30.75 53.98
N GLU A 271 -7.79 -30.55 54.78
CA GLU A 271 -9.11 -30.06 54.32
C GLU A 271 -9.04 -28.73 53.55
N ASP A 272 -8.18 -27.80 53.96
CA ASP A 272 -8.07 -26.47 53.34
C ASP A 272 -7.30 -26.46 52.01
N ALA A 273 -6.42 -27.45 51.79
CA ALA A 273 -5.78 -27.66 50.51
C ALA A 273 -6.73 -28.39 49.55
N SER A 274 -7.47 -29.39 50.05
CA SER A 274 -8.51 -30.11 49.30
C SER A 274 -9.65 -29.18 48.83
N LYS A 275 -10.13 -28.26 49.68
CA LYS A 275 -11.10 -27.22 49.28
C LYS A 275 -10.56 -26.28 48.20
N ARG A 276 -9.30 -25.84 48.30
CA ARG A 276 -8.67 -24.98 47.28
C ARG A 276 -8.51 -25.71 45.95
N GLU A 277 -8.02 -26.94 45.96
CA GLU A 277 -7.86 -27.78 44.76
C GLU A 277 -9.20 -28.12 44.12
N SER A 278 -10.23 -28.45 44.91
CA SER A 278 -11.61 -28.64 44.44
C SER A 278 -12.17 -27.35 43.82
N MET A 279 -11.94 -26.19 44.42
CA MET A 279 -12.36 -24.90 43.86
C MET A 279 -11.62 -24.56 42.56
N HIS A 280 -10.33 -24.85 42.46
CA HIS A 280 -9.56 -24.71 41.22
C HIS A 280 -10.08 -25.65 40.12
N TRP A 281 -10.41 -26.89 40.48
CA TRP A 281 -11.01 -27.86 39.56
C TRP A 281 -12.40 -27.43 39.10
N GLN A 282 -13.28 -27.01 40.02
CA GLN A 282 -14.60 -26.47 39.68
C GLN A 282 -14.49 -25.24 38.79
N ARG A 283 -13.54 -24.32 39.05
CA ARG A 283 -13.25 -23.18 38.17
C ARG A 283 -12.76 -23.60 36.79
N ALA A 284 -11.87 -24.60 36.71
CA ALA A 284 -11.38 -25.12 35.44
C ALA A 284 -12.48 -25.83 34.64
N GLN A 285 -13.32 -26.63 35.31
CA GLN A 285 -14.46 -27.31 34.70
C GLN A 285 -15.52 -26.31 34.24
N MET A 286 -15.85 -25.31 35.06
CA MET A 286 -16.73 -24.22 34.68
C MET A 286 -16.14 -23.38 33.55
N GLY A 287 -14.82 -23.15 33.55
CA GLY A 287 -14.10 -22.52 32.44
C GLY A 287 -14.23 -23.29 31.14
N LEU A 288 -14.11 -24.62 31.17
CA LEU A 288 -14.32 -25.49 30.01
C LEU A 288 -15.77 -25.48 29.51
N ILE A 289 -16.74 -25.56 30.42
CA ILE A 289 -18.17 -25.47 30.07
C ILE A 289 -18.49 -24.11 29.45
N LEU A 290 -17.98 -23.02 30.02
CA LEU A 290 -18.17 -21.66 29.52
C LEU A 290 -17.50 -21.48 28.15
N ALA A 291 -16.30 -22.03 27.96
CA ALA A 291 -15.60 -22.02 26.67
C ALA A 291 -16.39 -22.81 25.62
N ASN A 292 -16.89 -24.01 25.95
CA ASN A 292 -17.69 -24.83 25.05
C ASN A 292 -19.02 -24.14 24.69
N ARG A 293 -19.68 -23.50 25.67
CA ARG A 293 -20.92 -22.74 25.45
C ARG A 293 -20.68 -21.49 24.61
N SER A 294 -19.58 -20.76 24.86
CA SER A 294 -19.14 -19.63 24.03
C SER A 294 -18.82 -20.07 22.61
N GLN A 295 -18.11 -21.20 22.44
CA GLN A 295 -17.81 -21.77 21.14
C GLN A 295 -19.09 -22.20 20.39
N ALA A 296 -20.05 -22.83 21.07
CA ALA A 296 -21.33 -23.18 20.49
C ALA A 296 -22.14 -21.94 20.07
N ALA A 297 -22.15 -20.89 20.89
CA ALA A 297 -22.78 -19.62 20.55
C ALA A 297 -22.11 -18.96 19.33
N ASN A 298 -20.78 -18.93 19.31
CA ASN A 298 -20.00 -18.38 18.19
C ASN A 298 -20.22 -19.16 16.89
N LYS A 299 -20.33 -20.50 16.95
CA LYS A 299 -20.69 -21.32 15.79
C LYS A 299 -22.08 -20.96 15.26
N LYS A 300 -23.07 -20.81 16.15
CA LYS A 300 -24.43 -20.43 15.75
C LYS A 300 -24.49 -19.02 15.17
N VAL A 301 -23.74 -18.07 15.72
CA VAL A 301 -23.59 -16.73 15.12
C VAL A 301 -22.95 -16.82 13.73
N ALA A 302 -21.90 -17.62 13.56
CA ALA A 302 -21.25 -17.83 12.27
C ALA A 302 -22.21 -18.44 11.22
N GLU A 303 -22.98 -19.46 11.59
CA GLU A 303 -24.00 -20.08 10.73
C GLU A 303 -25.08 -19.07 10.30
N LEU A 304 -25.58 -18.26 11.23
CA LEU A 304 -26.56 -17.22 10.93
C LEU A 304 -25.99 -16.11 10.04
N THR A 305 -24.73 -15.71 10.27
CA THR A 305 -24.06 -14.73 9.38
C THR A 305 -23.84 -15.29 7.98
N GLU A 306 -23.49 -16.57 7.84
CA GLU A 306 -23.32 -17.20 6.54
C GLU A 306 -24.66 -17.33 5.80
N CYS A 307 -25.74 -17.66 6.52
CA CYS A 307 -27.09 -17.69 5.98
C CYS A 307 -27.55 -16.30 5.51
N ARG A 308 -27.31 -15.26 6.32
CA ARG A 308 -27.55 -13.85 5.93
C ARG A 308 -26.78 -13.51 4.65
N ASP A 309 -25.48 -13.80 4.59
CA ASP A 309 -24.65 -13.48 3.43
C ASP A 309 -25.11 -14.24 2.17
N LYS A 310 -25.59 -15.48 2.30
CA LYS A 310 -26.21 -16.23 1.19
C LYS A 310 -27.47 -15.55 0.69
N LEU A 311 -28.41 -15.24 1.57
CA LEU A 311 -29.64 -14.54 1.22
C LEU A 311 -29.36 -13.16 0.59
N GLN A 312 -28.31 -12.49 1.06
CA GLN A 312 -27.90 -11.20 0.54
C GLN A 312 -27.30 -11.31 -0.87
N ARG A 313 -26.44 -12.31 -1.12
CA ARG A 313 -25.98 -12.61 -2.49
C ARG A 313 -27.14 -12.97 -3.42
N ASP A 314 -28.11 -13.73 -2.94
CA ASP A 314 -29.29 -14.06 -3.73
C ASP A 314 -30.11 -12.80 -4.04
N LEU A 315 -30.29 -11.89 -3.07
CA LEU A 315 -30.92 -10.59 -3.30
C LEU A 315 -30.17 -9.77 -4.34
N ASP A 316 -28.84 -9.67 -4.23
CA ASP A 316 -27.99 -8.93 -5.16
C ASP A 316 -28.08 -9.52 -6.58
N GLN A 317 -28.06 -10.86 -6.70
CA GLN A 317 -28.26 -11.54 -7.99
C GLN A 317 -29.66 -11.30 -8.57
N LYS A 318 -30.69 -11.29 -7.73
CA LYS A 318 -32.06 -10.98 -8.17
C LYS A 318 -32.19 -9.50 -8.55
N SER A 319 -31.53 -8.58 -7.85
CA SER A 319 -31.54 -7.16 -8.22
C SER A 319 -30.80 -6.92 -9.53
N THR A 320 -29.63 -7.54 -9.75
CA THR A 320 -28.93 -7.44 -11.04
C THR A 320 -29.75 -8.07 -12.16
N ALA A 321 -30.41 -9.20 -11.93
CA ALA A 321 -31.31 -9.80 -12.92
C ALA A 321 -32.51 -8.90 -13.23
N ILE A 322 -33.04 -8.16 -12.25
CA ILE A 322 -34.11 -7.16 -12.46
C ILE A 322 -33.58 -5.96 -13.27
N GLU A 323 -32.36 -5.49 -13.00
CA GLU A 323 -31.71 -4.41 -13.75
C GLU A 323 -31.39 -4.81 -15.19
N GLU A 324 -30.93 -6.05 -15.42
CA GLU A 324 -30.66 -6.62 -16.75
C GLU A 324 -31.92 -6.73 -17.60
N VAL A 325 -33.07 -7.00 -16.98
CA VAL A 325 -34.33 -7.16 -17.71
C VAL A 325 -34.76 -5.86 -18.40
N LYS A 326 -34.28 -4.66 -18.02
CA LYS A 326 -34.46 -3.33 -18.66
C LYS A 326 -35.87 -2.98 -19.21
N ALA A 327 -36.86 -3.82 -19.00
CA ALA A 327 -38.25 -3.57 -19.30
C ALA A 327 -38.75 -2.71 -18.16
N THR A 328 -39.22 -1.51 -18.49
CA THR A 328 -39.98 -0.65 -17.60
C THR A 328 -41.30 -1.34 -17.26
N VAL A 329 -41.24 -2.31 -16.34
CA VAL A 329 -42.43 -2.97 -15.81
C VAL A 329 -43.08 -1.94 -14.89
N LEU A 330 -44.06 -1.17 -15.41
CA LEU A 330 -44.88 -0.27 -14.61
C LEU A 330 -45.59 -1.12 -13.54
N ARG A 331 -45.35 -0.82 -12.25
CA ARG A 331 -45.96 -1.53 -11.12
C ARG A 331 -46.75 -0.58 -10.24
N GLY A 332 -47.78 -1.11 -9.60
CA GLY A 332 -48.56 -0.37 -8.59
C GLY A 332 -49.33 0.82 -9.17
N GLU A 333 -49.01 2.02 -8.69
CA GLU A 333 -49.75 3.25 -9.02
C GLU A 333 -49.50 3.70 -10.47
N GLU A 334 -48.30 3.52 -11.00
CA GLU A 334 -47.96 3.88 -12.38
C GLU A 334 -48.70 2.99 -13.40
N LEU A 335 -48.96 1.73 -13.06
CA LEU A 335 -49.79 0.85 -13.88
C LEU A 335 -51.26 1.27 -13.83
N LYS A 336 -51.77 1.69 -12.67
CA LYS A 336 -53.15 2.18 -12.53
C LYS A 336 -53.36 3.44 -13.35
N THR A 337 -52.48 4.43 -13.23
CA THR A 337 -52.56 5.67 -14.02
C THR A 337 -52.42 5.39 -15.52
N TYR A 338 -51.56 4.45 -15.91
CA TYR A 338 -51.45 4.03 -17.31
C TYR A 338 -52.74 3.35 -17.80
N VAL A 339 -53.34 2.44 -17.03
CA VAL A 339 -54.61 1.77 -17.37
C VAL A 339 -55.76 2.77 -17.43
N GLU A 340 -55.82 3.75 -16.53
CA GLU A 340 -56.78 4.85 -16.57
C GLU A 340 -56.59 5.73 -17.80
N SER A 341 -55.34 6.02 -18.19
CA SER A 341 -55.03 6.72 -19.44
C SER A 341 -55.43 5.92 -20.68
N LEU A 342 -55.36 4.59 -20.62
CA LEU A 342 -55.79 3.69 -21.68
C LEU A 342 -57.31 3.64 -21.78
N ARG A 343 -58.01 3.62 -20.64
CA ARG A 343 -59.47 3.69 -20.59
C ARG A 343 -59.99 5.03 -21.11
N SER A 344 -59.36 6.14 -20.74
CA SER A 344 -59.74 7.47 -21.26
C SER A 344 -59.48 7.55 -22.77
N LYS A 345 -58.33 7.07 -23.27
CA LYS A 345 -58.05 6.96 -24.71
C LYS A 345 -59.04 6.05 -25.44
N SER A 346 -59.45 4.93 -24.85
CA SER A 346 -60.45 4.03 -25.41
C SER A 346 -61.84 4.69 -25.47
N ALA A 347 -62.21 5.48 -24.47
CA ALA A 347 -63.45 6.26 -24.48
C ALA A 347 -63.43 7.33 -25.58
N VAL A 348 -62.31 8.04 -25.74
CA VAL A 348 -62.13 9.02 -26.83
C VAL A 348 -62.22 8.33 -28.20
N TYR A 349 -61.56 7.18 -28.37
CA TYR A 349 -61.65 6.40 -29.61
C TYR A 349 -63.09 5.99 -29.93
N LYS A 350 -63.84 5.47 -28.95
CA LYS A 350 -65.25 5.10 -29.14
C LYS A 350 -66.12 6.30 -29.50
N LYS A 351 -65.87 7.46 -28.90
CA LYS A 351 -66.58 8.70 -29.20
C LYS A 351 -66.32 9.15 -30.65
N MET A 352 -65.06 9.21 -31.06
CA MET A 352 -64.71 9.58 -32.44
C MET A 352 -65.19 8.55 -33.46
N LYS A 353 -65.21 7.27 -33.09
CA LYS A 353 -65.81 6.23 -33.94
C LYS A 353 -67.32 6.43 -34.11
N LYS A 354 -68.03 6.78 -33.03
CA LYS A 354 -69.46 7.11 -33.10
C LYS A 354 -69.71 8.36 -33.94
N GLU A 355 -68.91 9.42 -33.78
CA GLU A 355 -69.02 10.63 -34.60
C GLU A 355 -68.82 10.31 -36.10
N LEU A 356 -67.87 9.42 -36.45
CA LEU A 356 -67.73 8.92 -37.81
C LEU A 356 -68.97 8.14 -38.30
N ASP A 357 -69.49 7.23 -37.47
CA ASP A 357 -70.67 6.43 -37.82
C ASP A 357 -71.93 7.31 -37.99
N ASP A 358 -72.07 8.36 -37.17
CA ASP A 358 -73.14 9.35 -37.26
C ASP A 358 -73.01 10.16 -38.58
N MET A 359 -71.80 10.63 -38.92
CA MET A 359 -71.55 11.33 -40.20
C MET A 359 -71.80 10.45 -41.43
N ASP A 360 -71.46 9.16 -41.38
CA ASP A 360 -71.78 8.19 -42.43
C ASP A 360 -73.30 8.00 -42.57
N SER A 361 -74.03 8.00 -41.45
CA SER A 361 -75.49 7.91 -41.44
C SER A 361 -76.17 9.17 -42.01
N GLU A 362 -75.66 10.35 -41.66
CA GLU A 362 -76.12 11.64 -42.20
C GLU A 362 -75.84 11.74 -43.69
N TYR A 363 -74.63 11.33 -44.12
CA TYR A 363 -74.28 11.25 -45.53
C TYR A 363 -75.23 10.30 -46.29
N GLY A 364 -75.54 9.14 -45.72
CA GLY A 364 -76.53 8.20 -46.27
C GLY A 364 -77.94 8.77 -46.35
N ALA A 365 -78.38 9.52 -45.34
CA ALA A 365 -79.67 10.23 -45.34
C ALA A 365 -79.69 11.36 -46.38
N LEU A 366 -78.59 12.09 -46.53
CA LEU A 366 -78.44 13.16 -47.51
C LEU A 366 -78.49 12.61 -48.94
N ILE A 367 -77.86 11.46 -49.21
CA ILE A 367 -77.98 10.76 -50.50
C ILE A 367 -79.44 10.37 -50.78
N LYS A 368 -80.15 9.82 -49.78
CA LYS A 368 -81.57 9.46 -49.94
C LYS A 368 -82.43 10.69 -50.19
N ASN A 369 -82.21 11.77 -49.44
CA ASN A 369 -82.93 13.02 -49.60
C ASN A 369 -82.62 13.69 -50.94
N GLN A 370 -81.36 13.63 -51.40
CA GLN A 370 -80.98 14.12 -52.72
C GLN A 370 -81.75 13.37 -53.82
N LYS A 371 -81.81 12.03 -53.75
CA LYS A 371 -82.61 11.22 -54.69
C LYS A 371 -84.10 11.54 -54.62
N LEU A 372 -84.65 11.71 -53.41
CA LEU A 372 -86.06 12.05 -53.23
C LEU A 372 -86.38 13.47 -53.74
N LEU A 373 -85.48 14.44 -53.58
CA LEU A 373 -85.65 15.77 -54.15
C LEU A 373 -85.50 15.75 -55.67
N GLU A 374 -84.57 14.96 -56.22
CA GLU A 374 -84.49 14.72 -57.66
C GLU A 374 -85.83 14.15 -58.19
N GLU A 375 -86.41 13.16 -57.50
CA GLU A 375 -87.74 12.60 -57.82
C GLU A 375 -88.90 13.59 -57.60
N GLN A 376 -88.84 14.46 -56.57
CA GLN A 376 -89.91 15.42 -56.28
C GLN A 376 -89.88 16.65 -57.18
N ILE A 377 -88.70 17.09 -57.62
CA ILE A 377 -88.56 18.15 -58.62
C ILE A 377 -89.10 17.69 -59.99
N GLU A 378 -89.08 16.39 -60.28
CA GLU A 378 -89.75 15.83 -61.46
C GLU A 378 -91.29 15.81 -61.35
N MET A 379 -91.87 15.92 -60.14
CA MET A 379 -93.26 15.47 -59.92
C MET A 379 -94.35 16.52 -59.63
N HIS A 380 -94.12 17.80 -59.29
CA HIS A 380 -95.08 18.94 -59.46
C HIS A 380 -94.78 20.18 -58.57
N PRO A 381 -94.98 21.43 -59.07
CA PRO A 381 -94.92 22.68 -58.31
C PRO A 381 -96.31 23.19 -57.85
N GLU A 382 -96.33 23.91 -56.72
CA GLU A 382 -97.43 24.75 -56.13
C GLU A 382 -98.41 24.12 -55.12
N PHE A 383 -98.61 24.83 -53.98
CA PHE A 383 -99.57 24.57 -52.88
C PHE A 383 -100.07 25.90 -52.28
N PRO A 384 -101.36 26.01 -51.86
CA PRO A 384 -101.82 27.02 -50.90
C PRO A 384 -102.65 26.50 -49.68
N GLU A 385 -102.87 27.42 -48.72
CA GLU A 385 -103.26 27.29 -47.29
C GLU A 385 -104.77 27.41 -46.93
N ASP A 386 -105.04 27.34 -45.59
CA ASP A 386 -106.10 27.96 -44.74
C ASP A 386 -107.43 27.20 -44.49
N LYS A 387 -108.24 27.29 -43.40
CA LYS A 387 -108.24 27.74 -41.97
C LYS A 387 -109.66 27.47 -41.37
N VAL A 388 -109.84 27.71 -40.05
CA VAL A 388 -111.06 28.25 -39.32
C VAL A 388 -111.95 27.32 -38.43
N ASP A 389 -111.69 27.34 -37.11
CA ASP A 389 -112.36 28.04 -35.98
C ASP A 389 -113.86 27.92 -35.51
N GLN A 390 -113.97 27.96 -34.16
CA GLN A 390 -114.97 28.58 -33.24
C GLN A 390 -116.38 27.97 -32.95
N THR A 391 -116.51 27.28 -31.80
CA THR A 391 -117.67 27.35 -30.87
C THR A 391 -117.41 26.54 -29.59
N ARG A 392 -117.08 27.18 -28.44
CA ARG A 392 -117.24 26.61 -27.06
C ARG A 392 -116.72 27.59 -25.98
N LYS A 393 -117.52 28.57 -25.56
CA LYS A 393 -117.16 29.55 -24.50
C LYS A 393 -118.03 29.56 -23.24
N ARG A 394 -118.93 28.57 -23.01
CA ARG A 394 -119.77 28.54 -21.78
C ARG A 394 -119.66 27.28 -20.91
N ALA A 395 -119.10 26.18 -21.41
CA ALA A 395 -118.74 25.01 -20.59
C ALA A 395 -117.37 25.16 -19.87
N THR A 396 -116.58 26.13 -20.29
CA THR A 396 -115.17 26.31 -19.87
C THR A 396 -115.03 26.81 -18.43
N ALA A 397 -115.91 27.64 -17.89
CA ALA A 397 -115.68 28.24 -16.57
C ALA A 397 -115.84 27.29 -15.36
N LYS A 398 -116.76 26.31 -15.44
CA LYS A 398 -116.98 25.33 -14.36
C LYS A 398 -115.97 24.18 -14.42
N ASN A 399 -115.56 23.80 -15.64
CA ASN A 399 -114.47 22.87 -15.88
C ASN A 399 -113.12 23.49 -15.52
N LEU A 400 -112.89 24.78 -15.79
CA LEU A 400 -111.69 25.50 -15.37
C LEU A 400 -111.57 25.55 -13.84
N ARG A 401 -112.67 25.72 -13.07
CA ARG A 401 -112.60 25.70 -11.60
C ARG A 401 -112.24 24.33 -11.03
N LYS A 402 -112.84 23.25 -11.55
CA LYS A 402 -112.47 21.88 -11.15
C LYS A 402 -111.04 21.55 -11.55
N MET A 403 -110.63 21.94 -12.75
CA MET A 403 -109.25 21.79 -13.24
C MET A 403 -108.27 22.63 -12.42
N ILE A 404 -108.65 23.83 -11.94
CA ILE A 404 -107.83 24.63 -11.01
C ILE A 404 -107.71 23.94 -9.65
N GLU A 405 -108.78 23.32 -9.13
CA GLU A 405 -108.74 22.55 -7.87
C GLU A 405 -107.84 21.31 -8.01
N GLU A 406 -107.98 20.56 -9.10
CA GLU A 406 -107.15 19.40 -9.45
C GLU A 406 -105.68 19.81 -9.67
N VAL A 407 -105.43 20.92 -10.38
CA VAL A 407 -104.09 21.49 -10.56
C VAL A 407 -103.50 21.95 -9.23
N ASN A 408 -104.29 22.56 -8.34
CA ASN A 408 -103.81 22.97 -7.01
C ASN A 408 -103.48 21.76 -6.12
N ASN A 409 -104.24 20.68 -6.21
CA ASN A 409 -103.94 19.43 -5.51
C ASN A 409 -102.70 18.74 -6.09
N LEU A 410 -102.55 18.68 -7.41
CA LEU A 410 -101.34 18.20 -8.08
C LEU A 410 -100.11 19.05 -7.73
N ILE A 411 -100.25 20.38 -7.64
CA ILE A 411 -99.17 21.28 -7.20
C ILE A 411 -98.79 21.00 -5.74
N LYS A 412 -99.76 20.70 -4.86
CA LYS A 412 -99.49 20.31 -3.48
C LYS A 412 -98.75 18.97 -3.40
N ASP A 413 -99.19 17.97 -4.17
CA ASP A 413 -98.55 16.65 -4.20
C ASP A 413 -97.12 16.73 -4.78
N LEU A 414 -96.93 17.47 -5.87
CA LEU A 414 -95.60 17.74 -6.43
C LEU A 414 -94.72 18.54 -5.46
N ARG A 415 -95.27 19.51 -4.71
CA ARG A 415 -94.51 20.20 -3.64
C ARG A 415 -94.12 19.25 -2.51
N ASN A 416 -95.01 18.34 -2.12
CA ASN A 416 -94.74 17.35 -1.07
C ASN A 416 -93.69 16.33 -1.52
N GLN A 417 -93.63 15.98 -2.81
CA GLN A 417 -92.58 15.12 -3.40
C GLN A 417 -91.26 15.86 -3.64
N LEU A 418 -91.30 17.15 -4.00
CA LEU A 418 -90.11 17.96 -4.29
C LEU A 418 -89.37 18.38 -3.01
N ASN A 419 -90.08 18.69 -1.92
CA ASN A 419 -89.49 19.10 -0.66
C ASN A 419 -88.44 18.11 -0.08
N PRO A 420 -88.66 16.78 -0.04
CA PRO A 420 -87.64 15.83 0.40
C PRO A 420 -86.45 15.78 -0.56
N GLN A 421 -86.67 15.80 -1.88
CA GLN A 421 -85.58 15.86 -2.87
C GLN A 421 -84.74 17.14 -2.74
N VAL A 422 -85.37 18.27 -2.42
CA VAL A 422 -84.67 19.54 -2.14
C VAL A 422 -83.87 19.46 -0.84
N LYS A 423 -84.36 18.73 0.18
CA LYS A 423 -83.59 18.48 1.40
C LYS A 423 -82.39 17.57 1.14
N GLU A 424 -82.57 16.49 0.39
CA GLU A 424 -81.48 15.60 -0.04
C GLU A 424 -80.43 16.34 -0.87
N LEU A 425 -80.85 17.18 -1.83
CA LEU A 425 -79.93 18.03 -2.60
C LEU A 425 -79.17 19.04 -1.73
N LYS A 426 -79.79 19.56 -0.66
CA LYS A 426 -79.09 20.44 0.30
C LYS A 426 -78.05 19.67 1.11
N LEU A 427 -78.36 18.46 1.56
CA LEU A 427 -77.40 17.59 2.26
C LEU A 427 -76.26 17.19 1.34
N LEU A 428 -76.56 16.76 0.11
CA LEU A 428 -75.54 16.37 -0.87
C LEU A 428 -74.62 17.54 -1.25
N ARG A 429 -75.14 18.78 -1.31
CA ARG A 429 -74.32 19.98 -1.49
C ARG A 429 -73.44 20.28 -0.28
N ALA A 430 -73.93 20.05 0.93
CA ALA A 430 -73.12 20.18 2.14
C ALA A 430 -72.00 19.13 2.20
N ASP A 431 -72.29 17.89 1.80
CA ASP A 431 -71.31 16.81 1.70
C ASP A 431 -70.28 17.06 0.58
N LEU A 432 -70.70 17.61 -0.56
CA LEU A 432 -69.78 18.04 -1.61
C LEU A 432 -68.87 19.17 -1.12
N GLN A 433 -69.40 20.17 -0.41
CA GLN A 433 -68.58 21.23 0.17
C GLN A 433 -67.57 20.71 1.20
N SER A 434 -67.96 19.76 2.07
CA SER A 434 -67.02 19.19 3.04
C SER A 434 -65.92 18.35 2.36
N LEU A 435 -66.27 17.59 1.32
CA LEU A 435 -65.30 16.85 0.51
C LEU A 435 -64.36 17.77 -0.28
N GLU A 436 -64.85 18.90 -0.82
CA GLU A 436 -64.02 19.90 -1.49
C GLU A 436 -63.01 20.53 -0.54
N ILE A 437 -63.41 20.82 0.70
CA ILE A 437 -62.52 21.32 1.76
C ILE A 437 -61.46 20.25 2.09
N GLU A 438 -61.86 18.99 2.31
CA GLU A 438 -60.93 17.90 2.62
C GLU A 438 -59.94 17.63 1.46
N GLN A 439 -60.40 17.74 0.21
CA GLN A 439 -59.55 17.62 -0.97
C GLN A 439 -58.55 18.77 -1.04
N ALA A 440 -58.97 20.01 -0.74
CA ALA A 440 -58.09 21.17 -0.72
C ALA A 440 -57.01 21.03 0.36
N GLU A 441 -57.37 20.58 1.57
CA GLU A 441 -56.44 20.31 2.67
C GLU A 441 -55.42 19.22 2.31
N LYS A 442 -55.88 18.08 1.77
CA LYS A 442 -54.99 17.00 1.32
C LYS A 442 -54.06 17.44 0.20
N LYS A 443 -54.55 18.27 -0.73
CA LYS A 443 -53.73 18.84 -1.81
C LYS A 443 -52.68 19.79 -1.26
N GLN A 444 -53.04 20.64 -0.30
CA GLN A 444 -52.09 21.53 0.38
C GLN A 444 -51.02 20.74 1.15
N HIS A 445 -51.42 19.73 1.91
CA HIS A 445 -50.49 18.84 2.62
C HIS A 445 -49.53 18.12 1.64
N TYR A 446 -50.05 17.64 0.51
CA TYR A 446 -49.22 17.03 -0.53
C TYR A 446 -48.22 18.03 -1.12
N THR A 447 -48.64 19.27 -1.42
CA THR A 447 -47.73 20.30 -1.93
C THR A 447 -46.65 20.66 -0.90
N ASP A 448 -47.00 20.75 0.38
CA ASP A 448 -46.05 21.05 1.45
C ASP A 448 -45.01 19.92 1.61
N MET A 449 -45.47 18.66 1.57
CA MET A 449 -44.59 17.50 1.60
C MET A 449 -43.68 17.41 0.37
N CYS A 450 -44.19 17.71 -0.83
CA CYS A 450 -43.37 17.79 -2.04
C CYS A 450 -42.28 18.85 -1.90
N CYS A 451 -42.64 20.07 -1.46
CA CYS A 451 -41.67 21.14 -1.21
C CYS A 451 -40.60 20.74 -0.19
N LEU A 452 -40.98 20.00 0.86
CA LEU A 452 -40.05 19.50 1.86
C LEU A 452 -39.10 18.44 1.27
N PHE A 453 -39.60 17.54 0.44
CA PHE A 453 -38.77 16.55 -0.24
C PHE A 453 -37.85 17.19 -1.28
N ASP A 454 -38.33 18.15 -2.08
CA ASP A 454 -37.50 18.91 -3.01
C ASP A 454 -36.36 19.64 -2.30
N ARG A 455 -36.63 20.23 -1.12
CA ARG A 455 -35.59 20.84 -0.28
C ARG A 455 -34.60 19.81 0.27
N LYS A 456 -35.01 18.57 0.51
CA LYS A 456 -34.10 17.50 0.94
C LYS A 456 -33.26 16.98 -0.22
N VAL A 457 -33.88 16.79 -1.39
CA VAL A 457 -33.21 16.37 -2.63
C VAL A 457 -32.14 17.40 -3.01
N THR A 458 -32.49 18.68 -3.06
CA THR A 458 -31.52 19.76 -3.38
C THR A 458 -30.37 19.85 -2.38
N LYS A 459 -30.61 19.60 -1.09
CA LYS A 459 -29.53 19.50 -0.08
C LYS A 459 -28.63 18.29 -0.32
N LEU A 460 -29.21 17.12 -0.57
CA LEU A 460 -28.44 15.90 -0.85
C LEU A 460 -27.65 16.02 -2.16
N GLU A 461 -28.21 16.64 -3.19
CA GLU A 461 -27.52 16.93 -4.45
C GLU A 461 -26.35 17.89 -4.22
N ALA A 462 -26.50 18.91 -3.37
CA ALA A 462 -25.41 19.81 -3.01
C ALA A 462 -24.29 19.10 -2.22
N GLU A 463 -24.64 18.23 -1.26
CA GLU A 463 -23.68 17.42 -0.51
C GLU A 463 -22.96 16.38 -1.39
N LEU A 464 -23.67 15.78 -2.35
CA LEU A 464 -23.07 14.92 -3.37
C LEU A 464 -22.10 15.71 -4.23
N ALA A 465 -22.49 16.89 -4.72
CA ALA A 465 -21.64 17.74 -5.54
C ALA A 465 -20.37 18.19 -4.80
N SER A 466 -20.47 18.54 -3.51
CA SER A 466 -19.29 18.88 -2.70
C SER A 466 -18.39 17.66 -2.49
N SER A 467 -18.95 16.50 -2.16
CA SER A 467 -18.19 15.26 -1.96
C SER A 467 -17.50 14.79 -3.23
N THR A 468 -18.16 14.91 -4.40
CA THR A 468 -17.55 14.59 -5.69
C THR A 468 -16.39 15.52 -6.01
N LYS A 469 -16.51 16.81 -5.67
CA LYS A 469 -15.45 17.79 -5.88
C LYS A 469 -14.25 17.54 -4.96
N GLU A 470 -14.50 17.18 -3.70
CA GLU A 470 -13.45 16.76 -2.76
C GLU A 470 -12.72 15.51 -3.26
N TYR A 471 -13.47 14.50 -3.74
CA TYR A 471 -12.89 13.29 -4.33
C TYR A 471 -12.03 13.60 -5.58
N GLU A 472 -12.48 14.49 -6.46
CA GLU A 472 -11.70 14.92 -7.63
C GLU A 472 -10.40 15.64 -7.21
N ASN A 473 -10.47 16.52 -6.21
CA ASN A 473 -9.30 17.20 -5.66
C ASN A 473 -8.31 16.22 -5.02
N GLU A 474 -8.81 15.24 -4.27
CA GLU A 474 -7.96 14.19 -3.68
C GLU A 474 -7.32 13.31 -4.75
N LYS A 475 -8.09 12.92 -5.78
CA LYS A 475 -7.60 12.16 -6.93
C LYS A 475 -6.47 12.91 -7.64
N GLU A 476 -6.65 14.19 -7.89
CA GLU A 476 -5.61 15.03 -8.52
C GLU A 476 -4.39 15.19 -7.59
N GLY A 477 -4.62 15.36 -6.28
CA GLY A 477 -3.55 15.36 -5.28
C GLY A 477 -2.76 14.05 -5.22
N VAL A 478 -3.41 12.90 -5.40
CA VAL A 478 -2.74 11.60 -5.48
C VAL A 478 -1.92 11.49 -6.76
N LYS A 479 -2.42 11.95 -7.92
CA LYS A 479 -1.63 11.98 -9.17
C LYS A 479 -0.36 12.81 -9.03
N VAL A 480 -0.46 14.00 -8.44
CA VAL A 480 0.72 14.87 -8.21
C VAL A 480 1.73 14.23 -7.26
N ARG A 481 1.26 13.56 -6.20
CA ARG A 481 2.14 12.80 -5.29
C ARG A 481 2.77 11.59 -5.97
N ALA A 482 2.03 10.87 -6.81
CA ALA A 482 2.53 9.74 -7.59
C ALA A 482 3.62 10.19 -8.59
N ALA A 483 3.38 11.28 -9.32
CA ALA A 483 4.38 11.86 -10.23
C ALA A 483 5.63 12.34 -9.46
N SER A 484 5.47 12.91 -8.26
CA SER A 484 6.60 13.25 -7.40
C SER A 484 7.36 12.02 -6.91
N LEU A 485 6.68 10.92 -6.57
CA LEU A 485 7.30 9.65 -6.18
C LEU A 485 8.05 9.00 -7.35
N GLU A 486 7.50 9.04 -8.57
CA GLU A 486 8.20 8.55 -9.77
C GLU A 486 9.48 9.36 -10.03
N LYS A 487 9.44 10.68 -9.89
CA LYS A 487 10.64 11.52 -9.98
C LYS A 487 11.66 11.16 -8.90
N LEU A 488 11.23 10.93 -7.67
CA LEU A 488 12.11 10.59 -6.55
C LEU A 488 12.70 9.18 -6.69
N GLN A 489 11.93 8.24 -7.24
CA GLN A 489 12.40 6.92 -7.64
C GLN A 489 13.40 7.00 -8.80
N ALA A 490 13.16 7.87 -9.79
CA ALA A 490 14.11 8.11 -10.87
C ALA A 490 15.43 8.69 -10.35
N THR A 491 15.40 9.67 -9.45
CA THR A 491 16.62 10.22 -8.83
C THR A 491 17.33 9.19 -7.94
N LEU A 492 16.60 8.33 -7.23
CA LEU A 492 17.21 7.23 -6.46
C LEU A 492 17.78 6.13 -7.36
N MET A 493 17.15 5.87 -8.51
CA MET A 493 17.69 4.99 -9.53
C MET A 493 18.94 5.60 -10.17
N GLU A 494 18.97 6.89 -10.46
CA GLU A 494 20.16 7.60 -10.92
C GLU A 494 21.28 7.53 -9.86
N GLU A 495 21.01 7.81 -8.58
CA GLU A 495 22.01 7.67 -7.51
C GLU A 495 22.49 6.22 -7.30
N ASN A 496 21.61 5.23 -7.46
CA ASN A 496 21.98 3.81 -7.36
C ASN A 496 22.75 3.34 -8.60
N VAL A 497 22.42 3.84 -9.79
CA VAL A 497 23.16 3.60 -11.02
C VAL A 497 24.51 4.33 -11.00
N GLU A 498 24.64 5.50 -10.36
CA GLU A 498 25.94 6.13 -10.11
C GLU A 498 26.81 5.34 -9.13
N LYS A 499 26.19 4.63 -8.18
CA LYS A 499 26.86 3.72 -7.24
C LYS A 499 27.22 2.37 -7.86
N GLU A 500 26.40 1.82 -8.76
CA GLU A 500 26.62 0.51 -9.40
C GLU A 500 27.39 0.60 -10.72
N ASN A 501 27.24 1.69 -11.49
CA ASN A 501 27.89 1.92 -12.78
C ASN A 501 28.63 3.27 -12.81
N GLY A 502 29.91 3.22 -12.46
CA GLY A 502 30.88 3.72 -13.43
C GLY A 502 31.39 5.17 -13.33
N SER A 503 31.22 5.92 -12.25
CA SER A 503 32.10 7.11 -12.03
C SER A 503 33.35 6.70 -11.26
N VAL A 504 33.20 5.95 -10.18
CA VAL A 504 34.34 5.51 -9.35
C VAL A 504 35.02 4.29 -9.97
N SER A 505 34.27 3.32 -10.49
CA SER A 505 34.85 2.11 -11.12
C SER A 505 35.58 2.42 -12.43
N THR A 506 35.10 3.36 -13.26
CA THR A 506 35.83 3.78 -14.47
C THR A 506 37.04 4.64 -14.15
N LYS A 507 36.95 5.56 -13.17
CA LYS A 507 38.10 6.34 -12.69
C LYS A 507 39.17 5.43 -12.09
N ILE A 508 38.78 4.40 -11.34
CA ILE A 508 39.70 3.40 -10.80
C ILE A 508 40.31 2.56 -11.93
N LYS A 509 39.53 2.10 -12.92
CA LYS A 509 40.06 1.38 -14.09
C LYS A 509 41.06 2.23 -14.89
N LEU A 510 40.72 3.48 -15.20
CA LEU A 510 41.63 4.43 -15.86
C LEU A 510 42.88 4.69 -15.02
N LYS A 511 42.76 4.80 -13.69
CA LYS A 511 43.92 5.00 -12.82
C LYS A 511 44.82 3.76 -12.74
N ILE A 512 44.23 2.56 -12.75
CA ILE A 512 44.94 1.29 -12.81
C ILE A 512 45.67 1.16 -14.15
N GLU A 513 45.02 1.51 -15.25
CA GLU A 513 45.59 1.45 -16.59
C GLU A 513 46.75 2.44 -16.75
N GLN A 514 46.61 3.67 -16.23
CA GLN A 514 47.68 4.66 -16.13
C GLN A 514 48.85 4.15 -15.26
N GLN A 515 48.58 3.53 -14.12
CA GLN A 515 49.63 2.97 -13.26
C GLN A 515 50.34 1.78 -13.90
N GLN A 516 49.64 0.95 -14.68
CA GLN A 516 50.22 -0.16 -15.44
C GLN A 516 51.12 0.32 -16.58
N GLU A 517 50.79 1.45 -17.23
CA GLU A 517 51.64 2.09 -18.25
C GLU A 517 52.96 2.58 -17.64
N VAL A 518 52.89 3.27 -16.49
CA VAL A 518 54.08 3.75 -15.75
C VAL A 518 54.94 2.57 -15.29
N LEU A 519 54.33 1.48 -14.84
CA LEU A 519 55.05 0.26 -14.46
C LEU A 519 55.81 -0.35 -15.65
N ARG A 520 55.19 -0.40 -16.84
CA ARG A 520 55.84 -0.85 -18.09
C ARG A 520 57.00 0.06 -18.47
N GLU A 521 56.87 1.38 -18.34
CA GLU A 521 57.97 2.31 -18.61
C GLU A 521 59.13 2.16 -17.63
N VAL A 522 58.84 1.99 -16.34
CA VAL A 522 59.88 1.75 -15.32
C VAL A 522 60.61 0.43 -15.58
N GLN A 523 59.89 -0.64 -15.97
CA GLN A 523 60.51 -1.91 -16.34
C GLN A 523 61.40 -1.78 -17.58
N ARG A 524 60.96 -1.04 -18.62
CA ARG A 524 61.81 -0.74 -19.79
C ARG A 524 63.05 0.05 -19.41
N LYS A 525 62.93 1.08 -18.57
CA LYS A 525 64.06 1.87 -18.08
C LYS A 525 65.02 1.01 -17.23
N GLN A 526 64.49 0.12 -16.40
CA GLN A 526 65.30 -0.80 -15.59
C GLN A 526 66.04 -1.83 -16.47
N GLN A 527 65.41 -2.31 -17.54
CA GLN A 527 66.06 -3.21 -18.49
C GLN A 527 67.16 -2.50 -19.29
N ALA A 528 66.90 -1.27 -19.76
CA ALA A 528 67.93 -0.43 -20.38
C ALA A 528 69.08 -0.12 -19.40
N PHE A 529 68.79 0.09 -18.12
CA PHE A 529 69.83 0.31 -17.10
C PHE A 529 70.67 -0.94 -16.83
N LYS A 530 70.06 -2.14 -16.87
CA LYS A 530 70.82 -3.40 -16.77
C LYS A 530 71.74 -3.61 -17.98
N GLU A 531 71.28 -3.25 -19.17
CA GLU A 531 72.10 -3.32 -20.39
C GLU A 531 73.28 -2.33 -20.33
N THR A 532 73.05 -1.10 -19.85
CA THR A 532 74.14 -0.12 -19.66
C THR A 532 75.07 -0.50 -18.53
N GLU A 533 74.59 -1.05 -17.41
CA GLU A 533 75.44 -1.62 -16.35
C GLU A 533 76.29 -2.77 -16.87
N HIS A 534 75.72 -3.65 -17.71
CA HIS A 534 76.48 -4.74 -18.30
C HIS A 534 77.58 -4.21 -19.24
N PHE A 535 77.27 -3.23 -20.09
CA PHE A 535 78.27 -2.58 -20.95
C PHE A 535 79.35 -1.84 -20.14
N ASN A 536 78.96 -1.07 -19.12
CA ASN A 536 79.89 -0.35 -18.25
C ASN A 536 80.77 -1.32 -17.45
N SER A 537 80.23 -2.46 -17.01
CA SER A 537 80.98 -3.51 -16.33
C SER A 537 82.03 -4.14 -17.26
N LEU A 538 81.66 -4.42 -18.52
CA LEU A 538 82.58 -4.93 -19.54
C LEU A 538 83.67 -3.89 -19.84
N GLN A 539 83.31 -2.61 -20.01
CA GLN A 539 84.26 -1.53 -20.23
C GLN A 539 85.22 -1.36 -19.03
N MET A 540 84.72 -1.47 -17.80
CA MET A 540 85.56 -1.46 -16.59
C MET A 540 86.48 -2.68 -16.52
N GLY A 541 86.04 -3.85 -17.00
CA GLY A 541 86.88 -5.04 -17.18
C GLY A 541 87.99 -4.78 -18.18
N MET A 542 87.66 -4.30 -19.38
CA MET A 542 88.63 -3.94 -20.40
C MET A 542 89.61 -2.85 -19.94
N MET A 543 89.14 -1.87 -19.17
CA MET A 543 89.99 -0.81 -18.60
C MET A 543 90.95 -1.37 -17.55
N LYS A 544 90.49 -2.32 -16.72
CA LYS A 544 91.37 -3.05 -15.78
C LYS A 544 92.40 -3.86 -16.53
N ASP A 545 92.01 -4.58 -17.59
CA ASP A 545 92.94 -5.35 -18.41
C ASP A 545 93.98 -4.42 -19.07
N LEU A 546 93.54 -3.25 -19.57
CA LEU A 546 94.44 -2.24 -20.14
C LEU A 546 95.39 -1.67 -19.07
N LEU A 547 94.92 -1.43 -17.84
CA LEU A 547 95.77 -1.05 -16.72
C LEU A 547 96.77 -2.16 -16.36
N THR A 548 96.37 -3.43 -16.37
CA THR A 548 97.31 -4.54 -16.14
C THR A 548 98.32 -4.66 -17.27
N LEU A 549 97.92 -4.42 -18.52
CA LEU A 549 98.81 -4.44 -19.69
C LEU A 549 99.77 -3.25 -19.68
N VAL A 550 99.32 -2.06 -19.28
CA VAL A 550 100.17 -0.87 -19.10
C VAL A 550 101.11 -1.06 -17.92
N ALA A 551 100.64 -1.65 -16.81
CA ALA A 551 101.50 -2.00 -15.67
C ALA A 551 102.56 -3.04 -16.08
N ALA A 552 102.18 -4.06 -16.86
CA ALA A 552 103.10 -5.04 -17.42
C ALA A 552 104.10 -4.38 -18.40
N LYS A 553 103.62 -3.50 -19.30
CA LYS A 553 104.50 -2.72 -20.19
C LYS A 553 105.42 -1.79 -19.41
N LEU A 554 104.96 -1.12 -18.36
CA LEU A 554 105.77 -0.29 -17.48
C LEU A 554 106.81 -1.13 -16.73
N SER A 555 106.45 -2.33 -16.29
CA SER A 555 107.39 -3.27 -15.68
C SER A 555 108.44 -3.77 -16.67
N LEU A 556 108.09 -3.92 -17.94
CA LEU A 556 109.04 -4.24 -19.02
C LEU A 556 109.89 -3.01 -19.40
N TYR A 557 109.31 -1.81 -19.34
CA TYR A 557 110.00 -0.55 -19.61
C TYR A 557 110.97 -0.16 -18.48
N SER A 558 110.69 -0.55 -17.24
CA SER A 558 111.62 -0.42 -16.12
C SER A 558 112.69 -1.51 -16.09
N SER A 559 112.46 -2.64 -16.78
CA SER A 559 113.38 -3.79 -16.83
C SER A 559 114.26 -3.84 -18.08
N SER A 560 114.01 -3.02 -19.11
CA SER A 560 114.74 -3.07 -20.38
C SER A 560 115.27 -1.70 -20.82
N SER A 561 116.59 -1.63 -20.97
CA SER A 561 117.35 -0.51 -21.52
C SER A 561 116.85 -0.05 -22.90
N ARG A 562 116.86 1.27 -23.14
CA ARG A 562 116.63 1.93 -24.44
C ARG A 562 117.38 1.28 -25.61
N LEU A 563 116.84 1.44 -26.82
CA LEU A 563 117.50 1.99 -28.04
C LEU A 563 116.42 2.26 -29.13
N PRO A 564 116.66 3.11 -30.16
CA PRO A 564 115.77 4.21 -30.54
C PRO A 564 115.21 4.08 -31.99
N ILE A 565 114.51 5.15 -32.43
CA ILE A 565 114.48 5.74 -33.80
C ILE A 565 113.06 5.90 -34.39
N PHE A 566 112.63 7.17 -34.36
CA PHE A 566 112.00 7.99 -35.41
C PHE A 566 110.70 7.59 -36.14
N SER A 567 109.81 8.60 -36.15
CA SER A 567 109.19 9.23 -37.33
C SER A 567 107.99 8.55 -38.00
N THR A 568 106.83 9.18 -37.92
CA THR A 568 106.41 10.22 -38.88
C THR A 568 105.09 10.84 -38.43
N ALA A 569 104.98 12.15 -38.63
CA ALA A 569 103.77 12.94 -38.51
C ALA A 569 102.71 12.51 -39.55
N THR A 570 101.43 12.83 -39.34
CA THR A 570 100.69 13.86 -40.13
C THR A 570 99.16 13.74 -39.92
N SER A 571 98.56 14.93 -39.73
CA SER A 571 97.18 15.40 -40.02
C SER A 571 95.94 14.74 -39.40
N LEU A 572 95.33 15.50 -38.48
CA LEU A 572 93.97 16.04 -38.55
C LEU A 572 93.14 15.67 -39.79
N ASP A 573 91.94 15.14 -39.56
CA ASP A 573 90.75 15.56 -40.32
C ASP A 573 89.58 15.77 -39.36
N THR A 574 89.05 16.98 -39.38
CA THR A 574 87.92 17.48 -38.60
C THR A 574 86.66 17.28 -39.42
N GLY A 575 85.76 16.42 -38.95
CA GLY A 575 84.41 16.27 -39.48
C GLY A 575 83.39 16.82 -38.51
N ASP A 576 83.03 18.09 -38.70
CA ASP A 576 81.78 18.68 -38.23
C ASP A 576 80.58 17.78 -38.56
N THR A 577 79.62 17.67 -37.64
CA THR A 577 78.25 18.16 -37.86
C THR A 577 77.44 17.95 -36.59
N SER A 578 77.16 19.07 -35.93
CA SER A 578 76.09 19.25 -34.97
C SER A 578 74.73 18.90 -35.58
N ASN A 579 73.99 18.04 -34.88
CA ASN A 579 72.55 18.16 -34.63
C ASN A 579 72.19 17.37 -33.37
#